data_AF-A0A1F7WMG0-F1
#
_entry.id   AF-A0A1F7WMG0-F1
#
_cell.length_a   1.000
_cell.length_b   1.000
_cell.length_c   1.000
_cell.angle_alpha   90.00
_cell.angle_beta   90.00
_cell.angle_gamma   90.00
#
_symmetry.space_group_name_H-M   'P 1'
#
loop_
_entity.id
_entity.type
_entity.pdbx_description
1 polymer ?
#
loop_
_entity_poly.entity_id
_entity_poly.type
_entity_poly.pdbx_seq_one_letter_code
_entity_poly.pdbx_strand_id
1 'polypeptide(L)'
;MKQINKVKGKRRLAPFWMVTALFLIATVFFTIEKATEGAELARLTTMEKTLQEEQRRLTSELMQYSSLTNLEERALDLGFAKPVKVIYVLDTQEVAKVPLP
;
A
#
# COMPACT_ATOMS: atom_id res chain seq x y z
N MET A 1 -39.54 -69.95 -20.41
CA MET A 1 -39.58 -68.63 -21.10
C MET A 1 -39.54 -67.50 -20.07
N LYS A 2 -38.40 -66.82 -19.91
CA LYS A 2 -38.32 -65.54 -19.19
C LYS A 2 -36.92 -65.01 -19.45
N GLN A 3 -36.79 -63.90 -20.18
CA GLN A 3 -35.68 -62.93 -20.15
C GLN A 3 -35.95 -61.86 -21.23
N ILE A 4 -36.96 -61.01 -21.02
CA ILE A 4 -37.16 -59.81 -21.84
C ILE A 4 -37.64 -58.67 -20.94
N ASN A 5 -36.82 -58.23 -19.97
CA ASN A 5 -37.15 -57.01 -19.21
C ASN A 5 -35.95 -56.27 -18.60
N LYS A 6 -34.72 -56.48 -19.11
CA LYS A 6 -33.53 -55.80 -18.57
C LYS A 6 -33.16 -54.47 -19.26
N VAL A 7 -33.86 -54.07 -20.33
CA VAL A 7 -33.44 -52.93 -21.17
C VAL A 7 -34.12 -51.60 -20.81
N LYS A 8 -35.25 -51.59 -20.07
CA LYS A 8 -36.00 -50.36 -19.79
C LYS A 8 -35.34 -49.43 -18.75
N GLY A 9 -34.47 -49.95 -17.87
CA GLY A 9 -33.83 -49.15 -16.81
C GLY A 9 -32.73 -48.20 -17.29
N LYS A 10 -32.01 -48.55 -18.37
CA LYS A 10 -30.83 -47.79 -18.84
C LYS A 10 -31.19 -46.47 -19.53
N ARG A 11 -32.36 -46.39 -20.18
CA ARG A 11 -32.83 -45.16 -20.86
C ARG A 11 -33.32 -44.07 -19.90
N ARG A 12 -33.80 -44.43 -18.69
CA ARG A 12 -34.22 -43.44 -17.67
C ARG A 12 -33.05 -42.75 -16.97
N LEU A 13 -31.87 -43.38 -16.96
CA LEU A 13 -30.64 -42.85 -16.37
C LEU A 13 -29.81 -42.00 -17.35
N ALA A 14 -30.13 -42.06 -18.65
CA ALA A 14 -29.47 -41.26 -19.68
C ALA A 14 -29.52 -39.73 -19.43
N PRO A 15 -30.67 -39.11 -19.07
CA PRO A 15 -30.70 -37.68 -18.76
C PRO A 15 -29.89 -37.33 -17.50
N PHE A 16 -29.85 -38.22 -16.51
CA PHE A 16 -29.05 -38.03 -15.31
C PHE A 16 -27.55 -37.94 -15.66
N TRP A 17 -27.05 -38.89 -16.46
CA TRP A 17 -25.67 -38.89 -16.93
C TRP A 17 -25.32 -37.66 -17.79
N MET A 18 -26.28 -37.18 -18.60
CA MET A 18 -26.08 -35.97 -19.40
C MET A 18 -25.93 -34.72 -18.53
N VAL A 19 -26.75 -34.57 -17.49
CA VAL A 19 -26.64 -33.47 -16.52
C VAL A 19 -25.35 -33.57 -15.73
N THR A 20 -24.96 -34.77 -15.28
CA THR A 20 -23.68 -34.96 -14.56
C THR A 20 -22.48 -34.61 -15.42
N ALA A 21 -22.50 -34.98 -16.71
CA ALA A 21 -21.43 -34.62 -17.65
C ALA A 21 -21.35 -33.10 -17.83
N LEU A 22 -22.48 -32.42 -18.03
CA LEU A 22 -22.51 -30.96 -18.14
C LEU A 22 -22.00 -30.27 -16.86
N PHE A 23 -22.39 -30.78 -15.70
CA PHE A 23 -21.95 -30.27 -14.42
C PHE A 23 -20.44 -30.42 -14.22
N LEU A 24 -19.87 -31.59 -14.56
CA LEU A 24 -18.43 -31.81 -14.50
C LEU A 24 -17.67 -30.83 -15.40
N ILE A 25 -18.14 -30.61 -16.63
CA ILE A 25 -17.54 -29.65 -17.55
C ILE A 25 -17.56 -28.24 -16.94
N ALA A 26 -18.72 -27.80 -16.44
CA ALA A 26 -18.85 -26.49 -15.80
C ALA A 26 -17.91 -26.34 -14.60
N THR A 27 -17.79 -27.35 -13.74
CA THR A 27 -16.88 -27.31 -12.58
C THR A 27 -15.42 -27.15 -12.98
N VAL A 28 -14.98 -27.79 -14.07
CA VAL A 28 -13.61 -27.66 -14.57
C VAL A 28 -13.35 -26.24 -15.07
N PHE A 29 -14.26 -25.68 -15.87
CA PHE A 29 -14.13 -24.29 -16.35
C PHE A 29 -14.09 -23.29 -15.20
N PHE A 30 -15.04 -23.39 -14.26
CA PHE A 30 -15.05 -22.54 -13.06
C PHE A 30 -13.80 -22.69 -12.21
N THR A 31 -13.26 -23.91 -12.08
CA THR A 31 -12.05 -24.15 -11.27
C THR A 31 -10.83 -23.50 -11.91
N ILE A 32 -10.70 -23.54 -13.24
CA ILE A 32 -9.59 -22.91 -13.95
C ILE A 32 -9.65 -21.38 -13.79
N GLU A 33 -10.84 -20.80 -13.96
CA GLU A 33 -11.05 -19.36 -13.84
C GLU A 33 -10.79 -18.90 -12.40
N LYS A 34 -11.37 -19.58 -11.40
CA LYS A 34 -11.13 -19.33 -9.96
C LYS A 34 -9.67 -19.47 -9.57
N ALA A 35 -8.96 -20.47 -10.11
CA ALA A 35 -7.53 -20.65 -9.83
C ALA A 35 -6.70 -19.51 -10.42
N THR A 36 -7.07 -19.01 -11.60
CA THR A 36 -6.41 -17.89 -12.26
C THR A 36 -6.68 -16.57 -11.53
N GLU A 37 -7.94 -16.29 -11.20
CA GLU A 37 -8.34 -15.14 -10.39
C GLU A 37 -7.66 -15.16 -9.01
N GLY A 38 -7.57 -16.33 -8.37
CA GLY A 38 -6.89 -16.49 -7.09
C GLY A 38 -5.39 -16.23 -7.18
N ALA A 39 -4.73 -16.70 -8.25
CA ALA A 39 -3.32 -16.43 -8.49
C ALA A 39 -3.05 -14.95 -8.78
N GLU A 40 -3.92 -14.31 -9.56
CA GLU A 40 -3.84 -12.88 -9.85
C GLU A 40 -4.08 -12.06 -8.57
N LEU A 41 -5.10 -12.39 -7.79
CA LEU A 41 -5.38 -11.75 -6.51
C LEU A 41 -4.19 -11.87 -5.55
N ALA A 42 -3.61 -13.06 -5.41
CA ALA A 42 -2.43 -13.28 -4.58
C ALA A 42 -1.23 -12.44 -5.06
N ARG A 43 -1.06 -12.29 -6.38
CA ARG A 43 -0.04 -11.42 -6.97
C ARG A 43 -0.29 -9.95 -6.62
N LEU A 44 -1.53 -9.47 -6.78
CA LEU A 44 -1.91 -8.10 -6.43
C LEU A 44 -1.69 -7.82 -4.93
N THR A 45 -2.12 -8.73 -4.05
CA THR A 45 -1.90 -8.58 -2.60
C THR A 45 -0.43 -8.52 -2.24
N THR A 46 0.41 -9.31 -2.92
CA THR A 46 1.87 -9.26 -2.71
C THR A 46 2.44 -7.92 -3.15
N MET A 47 2.04 -7.42 -4.32
CA MET A 47 2.46 -6.10 -4.81
C MET A 47 2.03 -4.97 -3.88
N GLU A 48 0.78 -4.98 -3.42
CA GLU A 48 0.26 -3.99 -2.47
C GLU A 48 1.07 -3.98 -1.17
N LYS A 49 1.40 -5.16 -0.64
CA LYS A 49 2.23 -5.27 0.56
C LYS A 49 3.62 -4.68 0.34
N THR A 50 4.27 -5.01 -0.78
CA THR A 50 5.61 -4.46 -1.08
C THR A 50 5.58 -2.93 -1.23
N LEU A 51 4.55 -2.38 -1.88
CA LEU A 51 4.39 -0.93 -2.03
C LEU A 51 4.13 -0.24 -0.69
N GLN A 52 3.33 -0.83 0.20
CA GLN A 52 3.14 -0.28 1.55
C GLN A 52 4.43 -0.31 2.37
N GLU A 53 5.21 -1.38 2.28
CA GLU A 53 6.50 -1.48 2.97
C GLU A 53 7.48 -0.40 2.47
N GLU A 54 7.52 -0.20 1.15
CA GLU A 54 8.37 0.84 0.56
C GLU A 54 7.90 2.25 0.91
N GLN A 55 6.59 2.51 0.89
CA GLN A 55 6.02 3.77 1.35
C GLN A 55 6.39 4.04 2.82
N ARG A 56 6.26 3.05 3.71
CA ARG A 56 6.65 3.19 5.12
C ARG A 56 8.13 3.50 5.27
N ARG A 57 8.99 2.81 4.51
CA ARG A 57 10.44 3.06 4.51
C ARG A 57 10.76 4.50 4.09
N LEU A 58 10.21 4.93 2.96
CA LEU A 58 10.41 6.29 2.43
C LEU A 58 9.87 7.36 3.39
N THR A 59 8.71 7.10 4.01
CA THR A 59 8.12 8.02 4.99
C THR A 59 9.01 8.11 6.24
N SER A 60 9.55 6.99 6.71
CA SER A 60 10.51 6.97 7.83
C SER A 60 11.79 7.73 7.50
N GLU A 61 12.33 7.54 6.30
CA GLU A 61 13.54 8.22 5.84
C GLU A 61 13.32 9.73 5.71
N LEU A 62 12.17 10.14 5.16
CA LEU A 62 11.76 11.55 5.12
C LEU A 62 11.60 12.14 6.52
N MET A 63 11.00 11.42 7.47
CA MET A 63 10.91 11.88 8.85
C MET A 63 12.29 12.00 9.51
N GLN A 64 13.24 11.11 9.19
CA GLN A 64 14.62 11.21 9.69
C GLN A 64 15.36 12.42 9.12
N TYR A 65 15.24 12.70 7.82
CA TYR A 65 15.84 13.90 7.21
C TYR A 65 15.15 15.19 7.63
N SER A 66 13.83 15.16 7.80
CA SER A 66 13.03 16.32 8.22
C SER A 66 13.10 16.58 9.72
N SER A 67 13.57 15.62 10.53
CA SER A 67 13.80 15.85 11.95
C SER A 67 14.89 16.90 12.10
N LEU A 68 14.53 18.05 12.69
CA LEU A 68 15.38 19.21 12.94
C LEU A 68 16.70 18.86 13.65
N THR A 69 16.76 17.71 14.34
CA THR A 69 17.96 17.18 14.98
C THR A 69 19.08 16.91 13.96
N ASN A 70 18.77 16.34 12.79
CA ASN A 70 19.77 16.16 11.72
C ASN A 70 20.09 17.47 11.00
N LEU A 71 19.15 18.42 10.97
CA LEU A 71 19.37 19.72 10.34
C LEU A 71 20.36 20.56 11.16
N GLU A 72 20.27 20.55 12.49
CA GLU A 72 21.21 21.22 13.38
C GLU A 72 22.62 20.62 13.27
N GLU A 73 22.72 19.30 13.22
CA GLU A 73 23.99 18.57 13.06
C GLU A 73 24.63 18.84 11.68
N ARG A 74 23.84 18.80 10.59
CA ARG A 74 24.29 19.16 9.24
C ARG A 74 24.62 20.65 9.11
N ALA A 75 23.90 21.53 9.79
CA ALA A 75 24.17 22.97 9.77
C ALA A 75 25.50 23.29 10.45
N LEU A 76 25.82 22.61 11.57
CA LEU A 76 27.12 22.69 12.22
C LEU A 76 28.26 22.20 11.30
N ASP A 77 28.08 21.06 10.62
CA ASP A 77 29.05 20.53 9.65
C ASP A 77 29.27 21.45 8.44
N LEU A 78 28.23 22.18 8.02
CA LEU A 78 28.29 23.16 6.94
C LEU A 78 28.81 24.54 7.40
N GLY A 79 29.25 24.66 8.66
CA GLY A 79 29.83 25.89 9.21
C GLY A 79 28.82 26.95 9.67
N PHE A 80 27.54 26.63 9.71
CA PHE A 80 26.50 27.50 10.27
C PHE A 80 26.49 27.39 11.80
N ALA A 81 27.37 28.15 12.46
CA ALA A 81 27.32 28.32 13.91
C ALA A 81 26.21 29.32 14.30
N LYS A 82 25.29 28.90 15.18
CA LYS A 82 24.26 29.79 15.74
C LYS A 82 24.93 30.89 16.57
N PRO A 83 24.67 32.19 16.32
CA PRO A 83 25.32 33.26 17.08
C PRO A 83 24.87 33.23 18.55
N VAL A 84 25.83 33.04 19.45
CA VAL A 84 25.63 32.89 20.90
C VAL A 84 25.17 34.20 21.56
N LYS A 85 25.34 35.35 20.90
CA LYS A 85 24.97 36.65 21.45
C LYS A 85 24.60 37.63 20.34
N VAL A 86 23.30 37.87 20.18
CA VAL A 86 22.81 38.98 19.36
C VAL A 86 22.84 40.22 20.24
N ILE A 87 23.89 41.05 20.09
CA ILE A 87 23.98 42.33 20.77
C ILE A 87 23.25 43.35 19.89
N TYR A 88 22.03 43.72 20.29
CA TYR A 88 21.35 44.87 19.71
C TYR A 88 22.00 46.13 20.25
N VAL A 89 22.84 46.78 19.44
CA VAL A 89 23.31 48.13 19.72
C VAL A 89 22.17 49.07 19.36
N LEU A 90 21.36 49.41 20.35
CA LEU A 90 20.45 50.54 20.24
C LEU A 90 21.31 51.80 20.29
N ASP A 91 21.48 52.43 19.13
CA ASP A 91 22.16 53.72 19.02
C ASP A 91 21.35 54.74 19.84
N THR A 92 21.87 55.13 21.00
CA THR A 92 21.25 56.16 21.83
C THR A 92 21.48 57.50 21.15
N GLN A 93 20.56 57.91 20.29
CA GLN A 93 20.50 59.30 19.84
C GLN A 93 20.20 60.19 21.05
N GLU A 94 21.25 60.75 21.63
CA GLU A 94 21.13 61.85 22.60
C GLU A 94 20.58 63.08 21.87
N VAL A 95 19.26 63.26 21.94
CA VAL A 95 18.63 64.51 21.49
C VAL A 95 18.65 65.51 22.63
N ALA A 96 19.38 66.62 22.43
CA ALA A 96 19.40 67.73 23.37
C ALA A 96 18.01 68.35 23.50
N LYS A 97 17.52 68.49 24.73
CA LYS A 97 16.22 69.12 25.02
C LYS A 97 16.33 70.63 24.83
N VAL A 98 15.71 71.16 23.78
CA VAL A 98 15.62 72.60 23.54
C VAL A 98 14.59 73.19 24.52
N PRO A 99 14.96 74.21 25.34
CA PRO A 99 13.98 74.90 26.17
C PRO A 99 13.08 75.78 25.28
N LEU A 100 11.76 75.61 25.43
CA LEU A 100 10.77 76.46 24.77
C LEU A 100 10.63 77.79 25.53
N PRO A 101 10.46 78.93 24.83
CA PRO A 101 10.21 80.24 25.44
C PRO A 101 8.83 80.37 26.07
#